data_AF-A0A6B3NSB3-F1
#
_entry.id   AF-A0A6B3NSB3-F1
#
_cell.length_a   1.000
_cell.length_b   1.000
_cell.length_c   1.000
_cell.angle_alpha   90.00
_cell.angle_beta   90.00
_cell.angle_gamma   90.00
#
_symmetry.space_group_name_H-M   'P 1'
#
loop_
_entity.id
_entity.type
_entity.pdbx_description
1 polymer ?
#
loop_
_entity_poly.entity_id
_entity_poly.type
_entity_poly.pdbx_seq_one_letter_code
_entity_poly.pdbx_strand_id
1 'polypeptide(L)'
;SIELPYPKSRLIFTPTNPTQTNAISILKFSINPESQVNQLNYNSQPSQLSFCLQSAREKLESCLFPDSLLDNYLPSQAATVGSLELQLGQQPLTVSLAMFNLPELGIQSDIYDLQELSFQFIPEIDELQLTTLSPTRLLIDLPNLSKTGNSQTEKPPQWFWGDIDVKDVSFSKFQITENVNDELKTSTIISGEVRMKNKTLKLQDNQFLIVFSDKPGIRKLRYIQIKTKPTQGLQTLISGESEGIAVGLYPEFPVESIKPSWLSKNLSQEGINALLAFIAALTGVLLPSLFPETPKQP
;
A
#
# COMPACT_ATOMS: atom_id res chain seq x y z
N SER A 1 19.45 18.60 -19.09
CA SER A 1 18.65 17.76 -18.17
C SER A 1 18.77 16.29 -18.58
N ILE A 2 18.84 15.37 -17.61
CA ILE A 2 18.78 13.92 -17.88
C ILE A 2 17.33 13.54 -18.17
N GLU A 3 17.10 12.88 -19.29
CA GLU A 3 15.79 12.31 -19.63
C GLU A 3 15.85 10.78 -19.51
N LEU A 4 14.80 10.20 -18.95
CA LEU A 4 14.62 8.76 -18.77
C LEU A 4 13.40 8.33 -19.61
N PRO A 5 13.56 8.22 -20.95
CA PRO A 5 12.43 8.13 -21.88
C PRO A 5 11.76 6.75 -21.94
N TYR A 6 12.37 5.71 -21.35
CA TYR A 6 11.91 4.32 -21.48
C TYR A 6 11.47 3.73 -20.13
N PRO A 7 10.53 2.76 -20.12
CA PRO A 7 10.09 2.11 -18.89
C PRO A 7 11.22 1.41 -18.11
N LYS A 8 12.29 1.00 -18.81
CA LYS A 8 13.48 0.36 -18.22
C LYS A 8 14.66 1.33 -18.03
N SER A 9 14.47 2.63 -18.30
CA SER A 9 15.47 3.65 -17.98
C SER A 9 15.77 3.66 -16.48
N ARG A 10 17.04 3.84 -16.12
CA ARG A 10 17.47 3.82 -14.71
C ARG A 10 18.36 5.01 -14.40
N LEU A 11 18.15 5.58 -13.21
CA LEU A 11 19.01 6.55 -12.56
C LEU A 11 19.24 6.06 -11.14
N ILE A 12 20.50 5.79 -10.79
CA ILE A 12 20.89 5.28 -9.49
C ILE A 12 21.94 6.20 -8.90
N PHE A 13 21.72 6.62 -7.66
CA PHE A 13 22.70 7.34 -6.85
C PHE A 13 23.20 6.42 -5.74
N THR A 14 24.50 6.13 -5.73
CA THR A 14 25.13 5.28 -4.72
C THR A 14 26.27 6.06 -4.05
N PRO A 15 26.32 6.14 -2.71
CA PRO A 15 27.49 6.71 -2.03
C PRO A 15 28.76 5.97 -2.42
N THR A 16 29.83 6.67 -2.81
CA THR A 16 31.11 5.99 -3.13
C THR A 16 31.69 5.28 -1.91
N ASN A 17 31.37 5.76 -0.69
CA ASN A 17 31.64 5.04 0.56
C ASN A 17 30.33 4.75 1.32
N PRO A 18 29.79 3.52 1.25
CA PRO A 18 28.49 3.17 1.82
C PRO A 18 28.47 3.14 3.36
N THR A 19 29.62 3.30 4.02
CA THR A 19 29.71 3.30 5.50
C THR A 19 29.44 4.67 6.12
N GLN A 20 29.36 5.74 5.33
CA GLN A 20 29.12 7.09 5.81
C GLN A 20 27.62 7.43 5.79
N THR A 21 27.09 7.86 6.92
CA THR A 21 25.65 7.92 7.21
C THR A 21 24.87 9.07 6.55
N ASN A 22 25.54 10.01 5.87
CA ASN A 22 24.92 11.26 5.40
C ASN A 22 25.17 11.55 3.90
N ALA A 23 25.37 10.53 3.08
CA ALA A 23 25.71 10.75 1.68
C ALA A 23 24.49 11.19 0.84
N ILE A 24 23.29 10.66 1.09
CA ILE A 24 22.06 11.01 0.36
C ILE A 24 20.88 10.96 1.33
N SER A 25 20.01 11.97 1.32
CA SER A 25 18.77 12.00 2.11
C SER A 25 17.58 12.36 1.24
N ILE A 26 16.43 11.73 1.50
CA ILE A 26 15.15 12.13 0.91
C ILE A 26 14.55 13.21 1.81
N LEU A 27 14.48 14.44 1.31
CA LEU A 27 13.86 15.55 2.03
C LEU A 27 12.34 15.46 1.95
N LYS A 28 11.83 15.18 0.75
CA LYS A 28 10.40 15.12 0.47
C LYS A 28 10.10 14.25 -0.73
N PHE A 29 9.03 13.49 -0.63
CA PHE A 29 8.44 12.81 -1.77
C PHE A 29 6.96 13.12 -1.83
N SER A 30 6.51 13.69 -2.95
CA SER A 30 5.12 14.06 -3.17
C SER A 30 4.56 13.26 -4.34
N ILE A 31 3.41 12.63 -4.11
CA ILE A 31 2.68 11.84 -5.11
C ILE A 31 1.52 12.70 -5.60
N ASN A 32 1.31 12.75 -6.92
CA ASN A 32 0.21 13.51 -7.50
C ASN A 32 -1.15 12.82 -7.19
N PRO A 33 -2.25 13.56 -6.97
CA PRO A 33 -3.56 12.97 -6.66
C PRO A 33 -4.11 12.03 -7.74
N GLU A 34 -3.73 12.23 -9.00
CA GLU A 34 -4.13 11.43 -10.16
C GLU A 34 -3.15 10.26 -10.42
N SER A 35 -2.40 9.84 -9.40
CA SER A 35 -1.45 8.73 -9.46
C SER A 35 -1.92 7.53 -8.65
N GLN A 36 -1.53 6.35 -9.11
CA GLN A 36 -1.70 5.10 -8.40
C GLN A 36 -0.35 4.63 -7.86
N VAL A 37 -0.35 4.08 -6.65
CA VAL A 37 0.80 3.43 -6.05
C VAL A 37 0.59 1.92 -6.14
N ASN A 38 1.45 1.25 -6.89
CA ASN A 38 1.45 -0.21 -6.97
C ASN A 38 2.62 -0.80 -6.16
N GLN A 39 2.37 -1.95 -5.53
CA GLN A 39 3.35 -2.74 -4.79
C GLN A 39 4.20 -1.94 -3.78
N LEU A 40 3.58 -1.14 -2.91
CA LEU A 40 4.30 -0.58 -1.76
C LEU A 40 4.79 -1.71 -0.86
N ASN A 41 6.10 -1.97 -0.92
CA ASN A 41 6.73 -3.12 -0.31
C ASN A 41 7.96 -2.72 0.49
N TYR A 42 8.13 -3.36 1.64
CA TYR A 42 9.32 -3.26 2.47
C TYR A 42 9.97 -4.64 2.58
N ASN A 43 11.18 -4.78 2.05
CA ASN A 43 11.99 -5.97 2.21
C ASN A 43 12.97 -5.77 3.36
N SER A 44 12.76 -6.49 4.48
CA SER A 44 13.55 -6.27 5.67
C SER A 44 14.96 -6.87 5.62
N GLN A 45 15.24 -7.80 4.69
CA GLN A 45 16.56 -8.40 4.53
C GLN A 45 17.60 -7.41 3.99
N PRO A 46 17.40 -6.77 2.81
CA PRO A 46 18.23 -5.66 2.36
C PRO A 46 17.84 -4.32 3.03
N SER A 47 16.79 -4.28 3.87
CA SER A 47 16.19 -3.03 4.38
C SER A 47 15.86 -2.06 3.24
N GLN A 48 15.04 -2.48 2.29
CA GLN A 48 14.70 -1.70 1.10
C GLN A 48 13.21 -1.39 1.05
N LEU A 49 12.87 -0.14 0.76
CA LEU A 49 11.52 0.28 0.40
C LEU A 49 11.41 0.36 -1.12
N SER A 50 10.34 -0.20 -1.67
CA SER A 50 10.07 -0.17 -3.10
C SER A 50 8.60 0.08 -3.36
N PHE A 51 8.30 0.85 -4.40
CA PHE A 51 6.94 1.03 -4.90
C PHE A 51 7.00 1.55 -6.34
N CYS A 52 5.92 1.37 -7.07
CA CYS A 52 5.76 1.92 -8.40
C CYS A 52 4.69 3.01 -8.42
N LEU A 53 4.98 4.10 -9.11
CA LEU A 53 4.03 5.16 -9.40
C LEU A 53 3.61 5.08 -10.87
N GLN A 54 2.31 5.20 -11.10
CA GLN A 54 1.74 5.26 -12.43
C GLN A 54 0.54 6.20 -12.48
N SER A 55 0.15 6.64 -13.67
CA SER A 55 -1.04 7.45 -13.88
C SER A 55 -2.29 6.63 -13.53
N ALA A 56 -3.29 7.26 -12.90
CA ALA A 56 -4.56 6.61 -12.62
C ALA A 56 -5.35 6.17 -13.87
N ARG A 57 -4.93 6.62 -15.05
CA ARG A 57 -5.49 6.24 -16.35
C ARG A 57 -4.90 4.96 -16.92
N GLU A 58 -3.74 4.53 -16.43
CA GLU A 58 -3.04 3.33 -16.86
C GLU A 58 -3.54 2.09 -16.10
N LYS A 59 -3.41 0.91 -16.69
CA LYS A 59 -3.78 -0.35 -16.03
C LYS A 59 -2.79 -0.68 -14.91
N LEU A 60 -3.25 -1.36 -13.84
CA LEU A 60 -2.42 -1.79 -12.69
C LEU A 60 -1.16 -2.58 -13.08
N GLU A 61 -1.20 -3.23 -14.24
CA GLU A 61 -0.22 -4.20 -14.72
C GLU A 61 1.07 -3.56 -15.25
N SER A 62 1.08 -2.27 -15.57
CA SER A 62 2.21 -1.58 -16.20
C SER A 62 3.49 -1.58 -15.34
N CYS A 63 3.35 -1.71 -14.02
CA CYS A 63 4.47 -1.83 -13.07
C CYS A 63 4.85 -3.29 -12.72
N LEU A 64 4.04 -4.27 -13.12
CA LEU A 64 4.16 -5.68 -12.71
C LEU A 64 4.93 -6.54 -13.72
N PHE A 65 4.94 -6.16 -15.00
CA PHE A 65 5.42 -7.03 -16.08
C PHE A 65 6.48 -6.36 -16.98
N PRO A 66 7.72 -6.17 -16.50
CA PRO A 66 8.80 -5.65 -17.33
C PRO A 66 9.45 -6.72 -18.24
N ASP A 67 9.12 -8.00 -18.09
CA ASP A 67 9.91 -9.10 -18.66
C ASP A 67 9.47 -9.55 -20.06
N SER A 68 8.29 -9.18 -20.55
CA SER A 68 7.92 -9.42 -21.95
C SER A 68 8.58 -8.36 -22.85
N LEU A 69 9.67 -8.73 -23.53
CA LEU A 69 10.25 -7.98 -24.66
C LEU A 69 9.28 -7.80 -25.85
N LEU A 70 8.04 -8.29 -25.74
CA LEU A 70 7.05 -8.38 -26.81
C LEU A 70 5.89 -7.40 -26.66
N ASP A 71 5.74 -6.75 -25.50
CA ASP A 71 4.72 -5.73 -25.35
C ASP A 71 5.34 -4.37 -25.64
N ASN A 72 5.01 -3.83 -26.81
CA ASN A 72 5.26 -2.43 -27.18
C ASN A 72 4.47 -1.48 -26.27
N TYR A 73 4.82 -1.45 -24.98
CA TYR A 73 4.29 -0.47 -24.04
C TYR A 73 4.99 0.85 -24.31
N LEU A 74 4.50 1.55 -25.33
CA LEU A 74 4.73 2.98 -25.48
C LEU A 74 3.86 3.66 -24.43
N PRO A 75 4.43 4.25 -23.36
CA PRO A 75 3.64 4.99 -22.39
C PRO A 75 2.80 6.04 -23.13
N SER A 76 1.50 6.06 -22.85
CA SER A 76 0.56 6.98 -23.46
C SER A 76 0.80 8.39 -22.92
N GLN A 77 1.75 9.13 -23.52
CA GLN A 77 2.26 10.43 -23.04
C GLN A 77 2.85 10.37 -21.63
N ALA A 78 4.05 10.94 -21.45
CA ALA A 78 4.66 11.08 -20.14
C ALA A 78 3.75 11.91 -19.21
N ALA A 79 3.10 11.24 -18.26
CA ALA A 79 2.31 11.90 -17.23
C ALA A 79 3.15 12.07 -15.96
N THR A 80 3.21 13.28 -15.41
CA THR A 80 3.87 13.50 -14.11
C THR A 80 3.08 12.82 -13.00
N VAL A 81 3.74 11.94 -12.24
CA VAL A 81 3.13 11.17 -11.14
C VAL A 81 3.62 11.60 -9.76
N GLY A 82 4.64 12.46 -9.70
CA GLY A 82 5.12 13.03 -8.45
C GLY A 82 6.41 13.82 -8.59
N SER A 83 6.97 14.18 -7.45
CA SER A 83 8.25 14.88 -7.32
C SER A 83 9.04 14.34 -6.14
N LEU A 84 10.33 14.14 -6.35
CA LEU A 84 11.29 13.69 -5.34
C LEU A 84 12.33 14.78 -5.10
N GLU A 85 12.47 15.17 -3.83
CA GLU A 85 13.40 16.18 -3.36
C GLU A 85 14.48 15.46 -2.55
N LEU A 86 15.71 15.52 -3.05
CA LEU A 86 16.88 14.84 -2.48
C LEU A 86 17.87 15.88 -1.97
N GLN A 87 18.52 15.57 -0.85
CA GLN A 87 19.76 16.20 -0.44
C GLN A 87 20.92 15.27 -0.79
N LEU A 88 21.84 15.74 -1.64
CA LEU A 88 22.94 14.94 -2.17
C LEU A 88 24.23 15.04 -1.32
N GLY A 89 24.22 15.88 -0.28
CA GLY A 89 25.37 16.09 0.58
C GLY A 89 26.60 16.63 -0.19
N GLN A 90 27.78 16.49 0.40
CA GLN A 90 29.05 16.99 -0.19
C GLN A 90 30.01 15.86 -0.56
N GLN A 91 29.57 14.61 -0.44
CA GLN A 91 30.43 13.45 -0.66
C GLN A 91 30.36 12.98 -2.11
N PRO A 92 31.44 12.41 -2.66
CA PRO A 92 31.39 11.79 -3.98
C PRO A 92 30.33 10.69 -4.02
N LEU A 93 29.50 10.75 -5.06
CA LEU A 93 28.48 9.77 -5.41
C LEU A 93 28.88 9.06 -6.69
N THR A 94 28.60 7.77 -6.77
CA THR A 94 28.57 7.04 -8.03
C THR A 94 27.18 7.19 -8.61
N VAL A 95 27.10 7.82 -9.78
CA VAL A 95 25.85 7.94 -10.55
C VAL A 95 25.89 6.92 -11.68
N SER A 96 24.85 6.10 -11.76
CA SER A 96 24.64 5.12 -12.83
C SER A 96 23.41 5.48 -13.64
N LEU A 97 23.56 5.53 -14.96
CA LEU A 97 22.49 5.80 -15.92
C LEU A 97 22.38 4.66 -16.92
N ALA A 98 21.16 4.23 -17.23
CA ALA A 98 20.89 3.29 -18.31
C ALA A 98 19.68 3.75 -19.14
N MET A 99 19.74 3.54 -20.45
CA MET A 99 18.69 3.93 -21.42
C MET A 99 18.22 5.37 -21.21
N PHE A 100 19.15 6.34 -21.20
CA PHE A 100 18.90 7.75 -20.93
C PHE A 100 19.17 8.62 -22.17
N ASN A 101 18.59 9.82 -22.21
CA ASN A 101 19.01 10.87 -23.14
C ASN A 101 19.66 12.02 -22.36
N LEU A 102 20.72 12.58 -22.94
CA LEU A 102 21.33 13.85 -22.54
C LEU A 102 21.31 14.79 -23.76
N PRO A 103 20.19 15.50 -24.01
CA PRO A 103 20.04 16.36 -25.18
C PRO A 103 21.13 17.45 -25.28
N GLU A 104 21.56 17.98 -24.15
CA GLU A 104 22.62 19.01 -24.06
C GLU A 104 23.98 18.51 -24.55
N LEU A 105 24.22 17.20 -24.50
CA LEU A 105 25.44 16.55 -25.00
C LEU A 105 25.20 15.81 -26.33
N GLY A 106 23.99 15.89 -26.89
CA GLY A 106 23.61 15.16 -28.09
C GLY A 106 23.59 13.63 -27.92
N ILE A 107 23.55 13.13 -26.69
CA ILE A 107 23.51 11.69 -26.41
C ILE A 107 22.06 11.25 -26.40
N GLN A 108 21.74 10.30 -27.26
CA GLN A 108 20.44 9.63 -27.31
C GLN A 108 20.69 8.13 -27.25
N SER A 109 20.01 7.44 -26.35
CA SER A 109 20.02 5.97 -26.28
C SER A 109 18.81 5.41 -27.01
N ASP A 110 18.87 4.13 -27.39
CA ASP A 110 17.71 3.38 -27.84
C ASP A 110 17.27 2.36 -26.79
N ILE A 111 16.12 1.70 -27.02
CA ILE A 111 15.55 0.71 -26.10
C ILE A 111 16.38 -0.58 -25.97
N TYR A 112 17.35 -0.79 -26.86
CA TYR A 112 18.22 -1.97 -26.90
C TYR A 112 19.62 -1.67 -26.35
N ASP A 113 19.92 -0.40 -26.06
CA ASP A 113 21.17 0.02 -25.45
C ASP A 113 21.17 -0.30 -23.95
N LEU A 114 21.75 -1.47 -23.65
CA LEU A 114 21.92 -1.96 -22.28
C LEU A 114 23.17 -1.37 -21.61
N GLN A 115 23.96 -0.52 -22.29
CA GLN A 115 25.18 0.03 -21.68
C GLN A 115 24.82 0.98 -20.54
N GLU A 116 25.40 0.70 -19.37
CA GLU A 116 25.26 1.53 -18.19
C GLU A 116 26.43 2.52 -18.17
N LEU A 117 26.11 3.82 -18.14
CA LEU A 117 27.09 4.86 -17.91
C LEU A 117 27.21 5.09 -16.40
N SER A 118 28.35 4.74 -15.83
CA SER A 118 28.69 5.02 -14.43
C SER A 118 29.80 6.07 -14.34
N PHE A 119 29.59 7.11 -13.53
CA PHE A 119 30.59 8.14 -13.28
C PHE A 119 30.58 8.61 -11.82
N GLN A 120 31.70 9.18 -11.37
CA GLN A 120 31.77 9.83 -10.07
C GLN A 120 31.28 11.28 -10.20
N PHE A 121 30.34 11.64 -9.35
CA PHE A 121 29.75 12.96 -9.25
C PHE A 121 30.05 13.53 -7.87
N ILE A 122 30.65 14.71 -7.81
CA ILE A 122 30.82 15.46 -6.57
C ILE A 122 29.70 16.52 -6.59
N PRO A 123 28.69 16.44 -5.71
CA PRO A 123 27.60 17.39 -5.73
C PRO A 123 28.09 18.80 -5.40
N GLU A 124 27.92 19.72 -6.36
CA GLU A 124 28.08 21.17 -6.14
C GLU A 124 26.74 21.83 -5.74
N ILE A 125 25.64 21.08 -5.87
CA ILE A 125 24.30 21.44 -5.44
C ILE A 125 23.93 20.61 -4.21
N ASP A 126 23.35 21.25 -3.20
CA ASP A 126 22.93 20.56 -1.98
C ASP A 126 21.61 19.81 -2.19
N GLU A 127 20.68 20.43 -2.91
CA GLU A 127 19.34 19.90 -3.17
C GLU A 127 19.12 19.60 -4.66
N LEU A 128 18.55 18.43 -4.94
CA LEU A 128 18.15 17.99 -6.28
C LEU A 128 16.66 17.66 -6.30
N GLN A 129 15.94 18.33 -7.20
CA GLN A 129 14.53 18.05 -7.47
C GLN A 129 14.39 17.20 -8.73
N LEU A 130 13.73 16.04 -8.59
CA LEU A 130 13.45 15.12 -9.68
C LEU A 130 11.94 15.02 -9.90
N THR A 131 11.52 15.18 -11.15
CA THR A 131 10.13 14.91 -11.56
C THR A 131 9.98 13.43 -11.87
N THR A 132 9.00 12.75 -11.29
CA THR A 132 8.71 11.34 -11.60
C THR A 132 7.60 11.24 -12.65
N LEU A 133 7.79 10.36 -13.63
CA LEU A 133 6.90 10.20 -14.79
C LEU A 133 6.23 8.82 -14.76
N SER A 134 5.05 8.68 -15.35
CA SER A 134 4.38 7.39 -15.45
C SER A 134 5.03 6.49 -16.53
N PRO A 135 5.29 5.20 -16.25
CA PRO A 135 5.44 4.58 -14.93
C PRO A 135 6.85 4.81 -14.37
N THR A 136 7.00 4.97 -13.04
CA THR A 136 8.31 5.05 -12.37
C THR A 136 8.35 4.09 -11.19
N ARG A 137 9.33 3.19 -11.17
CA ARG A 137 9.64 2.38 -9.99
C ARG A 137 10.70 3.07 -9.14
N LEU A 138 10.40 3.26 -7.86
CA LEU A 138 11.36 3.77 -6.88
C LEU A 138 11.87 2.62 -6.02
N LEU A 139 13.20 2.58 -5.85
CA LEU A 139 13.94 1.64 -5.02
C LEU A 139 14.80 2.46 -4.07
N ILE A 140 14.55 2.33 -2.77
CA ILE A 140 15.19 3.13 -1.73
C ILE A 140 15.80 2.18 -0.71
N ASP A 141 17.12 2.13 -0.68
CA ASP A 141 17.85 1.42 0.36
C ASP A 141 17.82 2.24 1.65
N LEU A 142 17.38 1.62 2.73
CA LEU A 142 17.20 2.27 4.02
C LEU A 142 18.41 2.01 4.93
N PRO A 143 18.78 2.96 5.80
CA PRO A 143 19.77 2.71 6.84
C PRO A 143 19.30 1.58 7.76
N ASN A 144 20.24 0.91 8.43
CA ASN A 144 19.91 -0.18 9.36
C ASN A 144 19.10 0.35 10.56
N LEU A 145 17.78 0.16 10.48
CA LEU A 145 16.81 0.65 11.47
C LEU A 145 16.87 -0.10 12.81
N SER A 146 17.63 -1.19 12.90
CA SER A 146 17.82 -1.95 14.14
C SER A 146 18.86 -1.30 15.07
N LYS A 147 19.78 -0.49 14.50
CA LYS A 147 20.87 0.18 15.23
C LYS A 147 20.53 1.58 15.70
N THR A 148 19.53 2.23 15.09
CA THR A 148 19.02 3.54 15.52
C THR A 148 18.11 3.46 16.76
N GLY A 149 17.85 2.25 17.28
CA GLY A 149 17.09 1.98 18.50
C GLY A 149 17.82 2.24 19.82
N ASN A 150 18.77 3.19 19.87
CA ASN A 150 19.41 3.61 21.11
C ASN A 150 18.56 4.67 21.84
N SER A 151 17.30 4.32 22.14
CA SER A 151 16.54 4.86 23.28
C SER A 151 15.14 4.26 23.26
N GLN A 152 14.75 3.62 24.35
CA GLN A 152 13.40 3.08 24.59
C GLN A 152 12.29 4.15 24.61
N THR A 153 12.63 5.41 24.34
CA THR A 153 11.77 6.61 24.41
C THR A 153 11.54 7.30 23.08
N GLU A 154 12.22 6.92 21.99
CA GLU A 154 12.02 7.56 20.69
C GLU A 154 10.93 6.85 19.89
N LYS A 155 9.87 7.61 19.55
CA LYS A 155 8.82 7.14 18.63
C LYS A 155 9.50 6.68 17.33
N PRO A 156 9.08 5.55 16.74
CA PRO A 156 9.60 5.15 15.44
C PRO A 156 9.40 6.32 14.46
N PRO A 157 10.40 6.64 13.62
CA PRO A 157 10.27 7.70 12.63
C PRO A 157 9.01 7.47 11.80
N GLN A 158 8.22 8.52 11.62
CA GLN A 158 7.04 8.47 10.76
C GLN A 158 7.49 8.85 9.34
N TRP A 159 7.71 7.83 8.51
CA TRP A 159 8.25 8.00 7.14
C TRP A 159 7.21 8.54 6.15
N PHE A 160 5.93 8.33 6.45
CA PHE A 160 4.82 8.75 5.60
C PHE A 160 3.96 9.73 6.39
N TRP A 161 3.67 10.88 5.79
CA TRP A 161 2.68 11.80 6.34
C TRP A 161 1.35 11.06 6.51
N GLY A 162 0.73 11.24 7.66
CA GLY A 162 -0.49 10.53 8.03
C GLY A 162 -1.72 11.09 7.29
N ASP A 163 -2.85 10.41 7.48
CA ASP A 163 -4.17 10.82 6.97
C ASP A 163 -4.27 10.98 5.44
N ILE A 164 -3.66 10.05 4.71
CA ILE A 164 -3.69 10.02 3.23
C ILE A 164 -5.05 9.50 2.76
N ASP A 165 -5.72 10.26 1.89
CA ASP A 165 -6.92 9.80 1.20
C ASP A 165 -6.55 8.79 0.10
N VAL A 166 -7.24 7.65 0.08
CA VAL A 166 -6.92 6.51 -0.78
C VAL A 166 -8.20 5.88 -1.34
N LYS A 167 -8.02 5.13 -2.44
CA LYS A 167 -9.03 4.28 -3.06
C LYS A 167 -8.41 2.93 -3.38
N ASP A 168 -9.22 1.88 -3.38
CA ASP A 168 -8.85 0.55 -3.87
C ASP A 168 -7.58 -0.05 -3.21
N VAL A 169 -7.43 0.15 -1.89
CA VAL A 169 -6.32 -0.41 -1.11
C VAL A 169 -6.49 -1.92 -0.95
N SER A 170 -5.42 -2.66 -1.21
CA SER A 170 -5.35 -4.11 -0.96
C SER A 170 -4.03 -4.51 -0.29
N PHE A 171 -4.07 -5.60 0.47
CA PHE A 171 -2.92 -6.18 1.16
C PHE A 171 -2.61 -7.55 0.56
N SER A 172 -2.24 -7.54 -0.72
CA SER A 172 -1.98 -8.75 -1.50
C SER A 172 -0.89 -8.53 -2.53
N LYS A 173 -0.25 -9.61 -2.95
CA LYS A 173 0.66 -9.65 -4.09
C LYS A 173 0.17 -10.70 -5.10
N PHE A 174 0.42 -10.45 -6.37
CA PHE A 174 0.24 -11.44 -7.43
C PHE A 174 1.56 -12.16 -7.67
N GLN A 175 1.51 -13.47 -7.86
CA GLN A 175 2.64 -14.31 -8.24
C GLN A 175 2.28 -15.06 -9.52
N ILE A 176 3.18 -15.06 -10.49
CA ILE A 176 3.07 -15.90 -11.70
C ILE A 176 3.75 -17.23 -11.39
N THR A 177 3.11 -18.34 -11.75
CA THR A 177 3.75 -19.66 -11.68
C THR A 177 4.45 -19.97 -13.00
N GLU A 178 5.64 -20.58 -12.95
CA GLU A 178 6.51 -20.77 -14.12
C GLU A 178 5.89 -21.55 -15.29
N ASN A 179 4.77 -22.27 -15.06
CA ASN A 179 4.18 -23.20 -16.04
C ASN A 179 2.79 -22.81 -16.56
N VAL A 180 2.13 -21.81 -15.98
CA VAL A 180 0.80 -21.36 -16.41
C VAL A 180 0.71 -19.86 -16.17
N ASN A 181 0.15 -19.10 -17.13
CA ASN A 181 -0.19 -17.68 -16.97
C ASN A 181 -1.28 -17.43 -15.91
N ASP A 182 -1.49 -18.36 -14.98
CA ASP A 182 -2.40 -18.22 -13.87
C ASP A 182 -1.77 -17.31 -12.82
N GLU A 183 -2.42 -16.18 -12.57
CA GLU A 183 -2.03 -15.24 -11.53
C GLU A 183 -2.52 -15.72 -10.18
N LEU A 184 -1.60 -16.10 -9.30
CA LEU A 184 -1.94 -16.45 -7.92
C LEU A 184 -1.90 -15.20 -7.04
N LYS A 185 -3.07 -14.76 -6.59
CA LYS A 185 -3.19 -13.71 -5.58
C LYS A 185 -2.92 -14.30 -4.18
N THR A 186 -1.96 -13.74 -3.47
CA THR A 186 -1.60 -14.14 -2.10
C THR A 186 -1.67 -12.95 -1.15
N SER A 187 -2.09 -13.19 0.10
CA SER A 187 -2.14 -12.14 1.12
C SER A 187 -0.72 -11.74 1.55
N THR A 188 -0.53 -10.46 1.86
CA THR A 188 0.71 -9.93 2.47
C THR A 188 0.53 -9.57 3.95
N ILE A 189 -0.63 -9.89 4.52
CA ILE A 189 -0.96 -9.58 5.92
C ILE A 189 -0.24 -10.58 6.84
N ILE A 190 0.57 -10.06 7.75
CA ILE A 190 1.27 -10.84 8.78
C ILE A 190 0.43 -10.95 10.06
N SER A 191 -0.18 -9.84 10.48
CA SER A 191 -1.03 -9.77 11.67
C SER A 191 -1.76 -8.43 11.72
N GLY A 192 -2.89 -8.38 12.42
CA GLY A 192 -3.57 -7.13 12.69
C GLY A 192 -4.92 -7.31 13.35
N GLU A 193 -5.67 -6.23 13.44
CA GLU A 193 -7.07 -6.25 13.85
C GLU A 193 -7.86 -5.25 13.02
N VAL A 194 -9.11 -5.59 12.74
CA VAL A 194 -10.08 -4.70 12.10
C VAL A 194 -11.32 -4.62 12.96
N ARG A 195 -11.81 -3.40 13.14
CA ARG A 195 -12.96 -3.11 13.99
C ARG A 195 -14.07 -2.50 13.17
N MET A 196 -15.29 -2.99 13.40
CA MET A 196 -16.52 -2.38 12.90
C MET A 196 -17.51 -2.27 14.07
N LYS A 197 -17.93 -1.03 14.37
CA LYS A 197 -18.78 -0.70 15.52
C LYS A 197 -18.17 -1.22 16.85
N ASN A 198 -18.81 -2.20 17.48
CA ASN A 198 -18.40 -2.80 18.76
C ASN A 198 -17.80 -4.21 18.60
N LYS A 199 -17.56 -4.66 17.37
CA LYS A 199 -16.97 -5.98 17.09
C LYS A 199 -15.59 -5.81 16.46
N THR A 200 -14.69 -6.73 16.77
CA THR A 200 -13.30 -6.76 16.27
C THR A 200 -13.01 -8.14 15.70
N LEU A 201 -12.38 -8.19 14.53
CA LEU A 201 -11.77 -9.41 13.98
C LEU A 201 -10.26 -9.30 14.11
N LYS A 202 -9.61 -10.40 14.47
CA LYS A 202 -8.16 -10.51 14.41
C LYS A 202 -7.77 -11.05 13.05
N LEU A 203 -6.76 -10.42 12.43
CA LEU A 203 -6.12 -10.93 11.24
C LEU A 203 -4.88 -11.71 11.63
N GLN A 204 -4.80 -12.93 11.10
CA GLN A 204 -3.64 -13.80 11.22
C GLN A 204 -2.82 -13.78 9.92
N ASP A 205 -1.63 -14.35 9.99
CA ASP A 205 -0.73 -14.47 8.87
C ASP A 205 -1.41 -15.16 7.67
N ASN A 206 -1.12 -14.65 6.47
CA ASN A 206 -1.67 -15.11 5.19
C ASN A 206 -3.21 -15.03 5.04
N GLN A 207 -3.93 -14.42 5.98
CA GLN A 207 -5.36 -14.15 5.82
C GLN A 207 -5.59 -12.92 4.95
N PHE A 208 -6.63 -12.96 4.12
CA PHE A 208 -7.12 -11.81 3.38
C PHE A 208 -8.06 -10.97 4.26
N LEU A 209 -7.93 -9.65 4.14
CA LEU A 209 -8.98 -8.72 4.56
C LEU A 209 -9.97 -8.54 3.41
N ILE A 210 -11.23 -8.89 3.65
CA ILE A 210 -12.32 -8.76 2.69
C ILE A 210 -13.23 -7.62 3.15
N VAL A 211 -13.42 -6.62 2.29
CA VAL A 211 -14.26 -5.45 2.57
C VAL A 211 -15.48 -5.52 1.65
N PHE A 212 -16.65 -5.84 2.21
CA PHE A 212 -17.90 -5.96 1.44
C PHE A 212 -18.50 -4.57 1.19
N SER A 213 -18.24 -3.98 0.02
CA SER A 213 -18.79 -2.68 -0.33
C SER A 213 -18.78 -2.47 -1.85
N ASP A 214 -19.84 -1.84 -2.38
CA ASP A 214 -19.87 -1.34 -3.77
C ASP A 214 -19.06 -0.04 -3.97
N LYS A 215 -18.39 0.44 -2.89
CA LYS A 215 -17.61 1.68 -2.63
C LYS A 215 -18.24 2.48 -1.48
N PRO A 216 -17.45 3.09 -0.56
CA PRO A 216 -16.04 3.47 -0.74
C PRO A 216 -14.97 2.62 -0.03
N GLY A 217 -15.29 1.52 0.66
CA GLY A 217 -14.29 0.62 1.25
C GLY A 217 -13.28 1.32 2.16
N ILE A 218 -11.97 1.03 2.01
CA ILE A 218 -10.88 1.75 2.70
C ILE A 218 -10.72 3.14 2.07
N ARG A 219 -10.84 4.19 2.88
CA ARG A 219 -10.80 5.59 2.43
C ARG A 219 -9.57 6.37 2.87
N LYS A 220 -8.97 5.99 4.00
CA LYS A 220 -7.83 6.70 4.58
C LYS A 220 -6.78 5.74 5.11
N LEU A 221 -5.51 6.04 4.82
CA LEU A 221 -4.35 5.51 5.52
C LEU A 221 -3.92 6.55 6.57
N ARG A 222 -4.26 6.29 7.84
CA ARG A 222 -3.96 7.17 8.96
C ARG A 222 -2.46 7.28 9.22
N TYR A 223 -1.75 6.18 9.08
CA TYR A 223 -0.29 6.15 9.06
C TYR A 223 0.22 4.95 8.28
N ILE A 224 1.48 5.04 7.84
CA ILE A 224 2.29 3.93 7.37
C ILE A 224 3.64 4.08 8.08
N GLN A 225 4.14 3.01 8.69
CA GLN A 225 5.43 3.01 9.38
C GLN A 225 6.14 1.67 9.20
N ILE A 226 7.47 1.69 9.26
CA ILE A 226 8.27 0.47 9.20
C ILE A 226 8.36 -0.11 10.61
N LYS A 227 7.85 -1.32 10.79
CA LYS A 227 7.98 -2.09 12.03
C LYS A 227 9.34 -2.79 12.01
N THR A 228 10.25 -2.32 12.86
CA THR A 228 11.63 -2.82 12.94
C THR A 228 11.78 -4.04 13.85
N LYS A 229 10.85 -4.23 14.80
CA LYS A 229 10.81 -5.39 15.70
C LYS A 229 10.14 -6.58 15.00
N PRO A 230 10.61 -7.82 15.21
CA PRO A 230 9.96 -9.02 14.69
C PRO A 230 8.47 -9.10 15.11
N THR A 231 7.55 -9.51 14.23
CA THR A 231 7.72 -9.66 12.77
C THR A 231 7.86 -8.29 12.08
N GLN A 232 8.88 -8.17 11.24
CA GLN A 232 9.19 -6.93 10.50
C GLN A 232 8.26 -6.76 9.30
N GLY A 233 7.94 -5.51 8.94
CA GLY A 233 7.04 -5.22 7.82
C GLY A 233 6.55 -3.78 7.82
N LEU A 234 5.61 -3.47 6.92
CA LEU A 234 4.86 -2.22 6.96
C LEU A 234 3.69 -2.35 7.95
N GLN A 235 3.59 -1.40 8.87
CA GLN A 235 2.44 -1.26 9.75
C GLN A 235 1.61 -0.07 9.29
N THR A 236 0.32 -0.27 9.09
CA THR A 236 -0.62 0.78 8.73
C THR A 236 -1.84 0.78 9.63
N LEU A 237 -2.45 1.96 9.79
CA LEU A 237 -3.79 2.10 10.32
C LEU A 237 -4.70 2.62 9.21
N ILE A 238 -5.78 1.91 8.98
CA ILE A 238 -6.74 2.21 7.92
C ILE A 238 -8.09 2.62 8.51
N SER A 239 -8.84 3.43 7.77
CA SER A 239 -10.24 3.72 8.09
C SER A 239 -11.06 3.91 6.82
N GLY A 240 -12.36 3.66 6.91
CA GLY A 240 -13.25 3.66 5.76
C GLY A 240 -14.67 3.26 6.12
N GLU A 241 -15.47 2.95 5.10
CA GLU A 241 -16.88 2.59 5.21
C GLU A 241 -17.16 1.33 4.41
N SER A 242 -17.94 0.41 4.99
CA SER A 242 -18.23 -0.88 4.38
C SER A 242 -19.57 -1.44 4.88
N GLU A 243 -20.22 -2.26 4.06
CA GLU A 243 -21.40 -3.03 4.47
C GLU A 243 -21.03 -4.27 5.30
N GLY A 244 -19.75 -4.63 5.32
CA GLY A 244 -19.23 -5.67 6.18
C GLY A 244 -17.73 -5.84 6.01
N ILE A 245 -17.12 -6.51 6.97
CA ILE A 245 -15.72 -6.92 6.91
C ILE A 245 -15.62 -8.40 7.19
N ALA A 246 -14.74 -9.08 6.50
CA ALA A 246 -14.44 -10.48 6.75
C ALA A 246 -12.95 -10.76 6.64
N VAL A 247 -12.57 -11.91 7.20
CA VAL A 247 -11.22 -12.46 7.13
C VAL A 247 -11.30 -13.91 6.68
N GLY A 248 -10.34 -14.37 5.88
CA GLY A 248 -10.30 -15.75 5.41
C GLY A 248 -9.01 -16.09 4.69
N LEU A 249 -8.79 -17.38 4.44
CA LEU A 249 -7.61 -17.85 3.70
C LEU A 249 -7.75 -17.61 2.18
N TYR A 250 -8.99 -17.47 1.71
CA TYR A 250 -9.32 -17.16 0.33
C TYR A 250 -10.35 -16.02 0.30
N PRO A 251 -10.22 -15.05 -0.62
CA PRO A 251 -11.20 -13.96 -0.75
C PRO A 251 -12.64 -14.44 -0.94
N GLU A 252 -12.83 -15.59 -1.60
CA GLU A 252 -14.13 -16.19 -1.92
C GLU A 252 -14.73 -16.97 -0.75
N PHE A 253 -13.91 -17.38 0.21
CA PHE A 253 -14.30 -18.24 1.33
C PHE A 253 -13.89 -17.60 2.68
N PRO A 254 -14.63 -16.58 3.15
CA PRO A 254 -14.38 -15.96 4.44
C PRO A 254 -14.62 -16.95 5.58
N VAL A 255 -13.72 -16.95 6.57
CA VAL A 255 -13.78 -17.79 7.76
C VAL A 255 -14.54 -17.09 8.89
N GLU A 256 -14.38 -15.77 9.01
CA GLU A 256 -15.07 -14.96 10.01
C GLU A 256 -15.53 -13.63 9.41
N SER A 257 -16.67 -13.11 9.84
CA SER A 257 -17.21 -11.84 9.33
C SER A 257 -17.95 -11.02 10.37
N ILE A 258 -17.85 -9.70 10.23
CA ILE A 258 -18.68 -8.71 10.93
C ILE A 258 -19.54 -8.00 9.88
N LYS A 259 -20.85 -8.04 10.10
CA LYS A 259 -21.82 -7.23 9.36
C LYS A 259 -22.61 -6.34 10.34
N PRO A 260 -22.98 -5.11 9.95
CA PRO A 260 -23.93 -4.33 10.71
C PRO A 260 -25.27 -5.08 10.72
N SER A 261 -25.92 -5.11 11.88
CA SER A 261 -27.29 -5.63 11.96
C SER A 261 -28.20 -4.79 11.06
N TRP A 262 -29.09 -5.42 10.27
CA TRP A 262 -30.04 -4.69 9.42
C TRP A 262 -30.84 -3.68 10.26
N LEU A 263 -31.24 -4.07 11.48
CA LEU A 263 -32.01 -3.20 12.38
C LEU A 263 -31.25 -1.91 12.70
N SER A 264 -29.93 -1.99 12.85
CA SER A 264 -29.07 -0.82 13.10
C SER A 264 -28.84 0.08 11.88
N LYS A 265 -29.35 -0.29 10.70
CA LYS A 265 -29.31 0.54 9.48
C LYS A 265 -30.44 1.58 9.49
N ASN A 266 -31.59 1.25 10.09
CA ASN A 266 -32.81 2.08 10.02
C ASN A 266 -33.35 2.53 11.38
N LEU A 267 -32.84 2.01 12.49
CA LEU A 267 -33.34 2.29 13.84
C LEU A 267 -32.19 2.70 14.78
N SER A 268 -32.46 3.69 15.65
CA SER A 268 -31.56 4.03 16.77
C SER A 268 -31.54 2.89 17.82
N GLN A 269 -30.61 2.97 18.77
CA GLN A 269 -30.55 2.02 19.91
C GLN A 269 -31.87 1.99 20.68
N GLU A 270 -32.50 3.13 20.92
CA GLU A 270 -33.81 3.21 21.58
C GLU A 270 -34.91 2.56 20.72
N GLY A 271 -34.87 2.76 19.40
CA GLY A 271 -35.82 2.13 18.47
C GLY A 271 -35.68 0.61 18.42
N ILE A 272 -34.45 0.08 18.48
CA ILE A 272 -34.20 -1.37 18.57
C ILE A 272 -34.74 -1.93 19.89
N ASN A 273 -34.48 -1.25 21.01
CA ASN A 273 -34.96 -1.68 22.33
C ASN A 273 -36.48 -1.64 22.41
N ALA A 274 -37.12 -0.61 21.85
CA ALA A 274 -38.57 -0.49 21.77
C ALA A 274 -39.19 -1.61 20.91
N LEU A 275 -38.58 -1.93 19.76
CA LEU A 275 -39.03 -3.03 18.90
C LEU A 275 -38.90 -4.38 19.61
N LEU A 276 -37.79 -4.64 20.31
CA LEU A 276 -37.59 -5.87 21.08
C LEU A 276 -38.59 -5.98 22.23
N ALA A 277 -38.85 -4.88 22.96
CA ALA A 277 -39.84 -4.83 24.03
C ALA A 277 -41.26 -5.06 23.50
N PHE A 278 -41.59 -4.48 22.34
CA PHE A 278 -42.87 -4.70 21.67
C PHE A 278 -43.05 -6.17 21.27
N ILE A 279 -42.05 -6.79 20.65
CA ILE A 279 -42.09 -8.22 20.29
C ILE A 279 -42.22 -9.08 21.56
N ALA A 280 -41.49 -8.78 22.63
CA ALA A 280 -41.56 -9.50 23.90
C ALA A 280 -42.94 -9.39 24.57
N ALA A 281 -43.56 -8.21 24.51
CA ALA A 281 -44.94 -8.03 24.98
C ALA A 281 -45.93 -8.80 24.11
N LEU A 282 -45.75 -8.78 22.79
CA LEU A 282 -46.61 -9.49 21.86
C LEU A 282 -46.53 -11.01 22.07
N THR A 283 -45.34 -11.57 22.23
CA THR A 283 -45.17 -13.00 22.55
C THR A 283 -45.69 -13.34 23.93
N GLY A 284 -45.45 -12.50 24.95
CA GLY A 284 -45.98 -12.69 26.30
C GLY A 284 -47.50 -12.70 26.39
N VAL A 285 -48.20 -12.01 25.48
CA VAL A 285 -49.68 -11.99 25.43
C VAL A 285 -50.23 -13.06 24.49
N LEU A 286 -49.61 -13.27 23.32
CA LEU A 286 -50.12 -14.20 22.31
C LEU A 286 -49.76 -15.67 22.58
N LEU A 287 -48.58 -15.99 23.10
CA LEU A 287 -48.23 -17.40 23.38
C LEU A 287 -49.20 -18.05 24.39
N PRO A 288 -49.54 -17.42 25.53
CA PRO A 288 -50.50 -18.00 26.46
C PRO A 288 -51.90 -18.14 25.86
N SER A 289 -52.27 -17.25 24.92
CA SER A 289 -53.57 -17.32 24.24
C SER A 289 -53.66 -18.44 23.19
N LEU A 290 -52.52 -18.87 22.64
CA LEU A 290 -52.43 -19.97 21.68
C LEU A 290 -52.34 -21.35 22.36
N PHE A 291 -51.88 -21.37 23.62
CA PHE A 291 -51.84 -22.56 24.47
C PHE A 291 -52.56 -22.29 25.80
N PRO A 292 -53.89 -22.04 25.78
CA PRO A 292 -54.64 -21.84 27.00
C PRO A 292 -54.53 -23.09 27.87
N GLU A 293 -54.20 -22.92 29.15
CA GLU A 293 -54.17 -24.03 30.10
C GLU A 293 -55.54 -24.72 30.11
N THR A 294 -55.58 -26.03 29.81
CA THR A 294 -56.81 -26.81 29.90
C THR A 294 -57.34 -26.72 31.33
N PRO A 295 -58.62 -26.34 31.53
CA PRO A 295 -59.16 -26.16 32.86
C PRO A 295 -59.04 -27.46 33.64
N LYS A 296 -58.42 -27.40 34.83
CA LYS A 296 -58.42 -28.51 35.78
C LYS A 296 -59.87 -28.83 36.13
N GLN A 297 -60.33 -30.02 35.74
CA GLN A 297 -61.65 -30.50 36.12
C GLN A 297 -61.74 -30.63 37.65
N PRO A 298 -62.87 -30.22 38.24
CA PRO A 298 -63.12 -30.29 39.69
C PRO A 298 -63.28 -31.72 40.19
#